data_AF-A0A7W1NP72-F1
#
_entry.id   AF-A0A7W1NP72-F1
#
_cell.length_a   1.000
_cell.length_b   1.000
_cell.length_c   1.000
_cell.angle_alpha   90.00
_cell.angle_beta   90.00
_cell.angle_gamma   90.00
#
_symmetry.space_group_name_H-M   'P 1'
#
loop_
_entity.id
_entity.type
_entity.pdbx_description
1 polymer ?
#
loop_
_entity_poly.entity_id
_entity_poly.type
_entity_poly.pdbx_seq_one_letter_code
_entity_poly.pdbx_strand_id
1 'polypeptide(L)'
;MNNNRELTKKAVLDAVREKAQQTRPTFVKVNNGPKLLGQFLQKCLKRREISRVAFAQSLDMETELADAILDGVLPDSELHADLLHELAEAVDCEYDRLVQALKSNVETPVNGWASIV
;
A
#
# COMPACT_ATOMS: atom_id res chain seq x y z
N MET A 1 54.16 -8.24 -10.04
CA MET A 1 53.25 -8.09 -11.19
C MET A 1 51.84 -8.51 -10.76
N ASN A 2 50.97 -7.57 -10.37
CA ASN A 2 49.61 -7.85 -9.86
C ASN A 2 48.51 -6.97 -10.50
N ASN A 3 48.80 -6.30 -11.62
CA ASN A 3 47.89 -5.31 -12.19
C ASN A 3 46.70 -5.92 -12.97
N ASN A 4 46.85 -7.14 -13.51
CA ASN A 4 45.80 -7.75 -14.34
C ASN A 4 44.59 -8.24 -13.54
N ARG A 5 44.77 -8.60 -12.26
CA ARG A 5 43.70 -9.16 -11.40
C ARG A 5 42.80 -8.06 -10.83
N GLU A 6 43.34 -6.85 -10.65
CA GLU A 6 42.56 -5.68 -10.23
C GLU A 6 41.76 -5.09 -11.39
N LEU A 7 42.36 -5.04 -12.59
CA LEU A 7 41.66 -4.57 -13.80
C LEU A 7 40.46 -5.45 -14.15
N THR A 8 40.58 -6.78 -14.02
CA THR A 8 39.46 -7.72 -14.24
C THR A 8 38.37 -7.60 -13.19
N LYS A 9 38.72 -7.43 -11.90
CA LYS A 9 37.72 -7.20 -10.85
C LYS A 9 36.93 -5.92 -11.09
N LYS A 10 37.60 -4.84 -11.48
CA LYS A 10 36.95 -3.56 -11.76
C LYS A 10 36.02 -3.67 -12.97
N ALA A 11 36.47 -4.28 -14.05
CA ALA A 11 35.65 -4.50 -15.24
C ALA A 11 34.41 -5.37 -14.97
N VAL A 12 34.53 -6.41 -14.13
CA VAL A 12 33.39 -7.23 -13.72
C VAL A 12 32.43 -6.44 -12.84
N LEU A 13 32.94 -5.64 -11.89
CA LEU A 13 32.10 -4.79 -11.05
C LEU A 13 31.36 -3.72 -11.86
N ASP A 14 32.01 -3.10 -12.83
CA ASP A 14 31.40 -2.11 -13.72
C ASP A 14 30.34 -2.77 -14.62
N ALA A 15 30.61 -3.95 -15.19
CA ALA A 15 29.62 -4.69 -15.97
C ALA A 15 28.41 -5.17 -15.14
N VAL A 16 28.63 -5.56 -13.88
CA VAL A 16 27.54 -5.92 -12.95
C VAL A 16 26.73 -4.68 -12.59
N ARG A 17 27.37 -3.53 -12.39
CA ARG A 17 26.72 -2.24 -12.09
C ARG A 17 25.90 -1.73 -13.27
N GLU A 18 26.43 -1.86 -14.49
CA GLU A 18 25.75 -1.48 -15.72
C GLU A 18 24.53 -2.37 -15.98
N LYS A 19 24.67 -3.69 -15.80
CA LYS A 19 23.51 -4.61 -15.84
C LYS A 19 22.49 -4.30 -14.75
N ALA A 20 22.91 -4.00 -13.53
CA ALA A 20 22.01 -3.65 -12.44
C ALA A 20 21.26 -2.32 -12.69
N GLN A 21 21.87 -1.37 -13.41
CA GLN A 21 21.21 -0.14 -13.86
C GLN A 21 20.22 -0.40 -15.00
N GLN A 22 20.54 -1.29 -15.95
CA GLN A 22 19.64 -1.69 -17.04
C GLN A 22 18.45 -2.53 -16.55
N THR A 23 18.63 -3.33 -15.49
CA THR A 23 17.57 -4.10 -14.84
C THR A 23 16.99 -3.40 -13.62
N ARG A 24 17.19 -2.08 -13.46
CA ARG A 24 16.52 -1.34 -12.39
C ARG A 24 15.03 -1.60 -12.53
N PRO A 25 14.37 -2.19 -11.52
CA PRO A 25 12.92 -2.29 -11.53
C PRO A 25 12.41 -0.88 -11.74
N THR A 26 11.68 -0.65 -12.83
CA THR A 26 10.86 0.55 -12.96
C THR A 26 9.87 0.46 -11.82
N PHE A 27 10.13 1.15 -10.71
CA PHE A 27 9.20 1.17 -9.59
C PHE A 27 7.94 1.87 -10.08
N VAL A 28 6.90 1.11 -10.39
CA VAL A 28 5.57 1.68 -10.62
C VAL A 28 5.02 1.99 -9.24
N LYS A 29 4.70 3.26 -9.01
CA LYS A 29 3.98 3.67 -7.82
C LYS A 29 2.56 3.12 -7.93
N VAL A 30 2.37 1.88 -7.49
CA VAL A 30 1.03 1.28 -7.39
C VAL A 30 0.35 2.00 -6.23
N ASN A 31 -0.70 2.76 -6.54
CA ASN A 31 -1.48 3.43 -5.52
C ASN A 31 -2.36 2.40 -4.79
N ASN A 32 -1.77 1.73 -3.81
CA ASN A 32 -2.46 0.75 -2.98
C ASN A 32 -3.19 1.41 -1.79
N GLY A 33 -3.31 2.74 -1.77
CA GLY A 33 -3.87 3.49 -0.65
C GLY A 33 -5.28 3.01 -0.25
N PRO A 34 -6.26 2.97 -1.16
CA PRO A 34 -7.60 2.51 -0.85
C PRO A 34 -7.64 1.05 -0.36
N LYS A 35 -6.80 0.19 -0.95
CA LYS A 35 -6.68 -1.21 -0.55
C LYS A 35 -6.14 -1.38 0.87
N LEU A 36 -5.13 -0.60 1.24
CA LEU A 36 -4.55 -0.64 2.58
C LEU A 36 -5.47 -0.01 3.61
N LEU A 37 -6.17 1.06 3.23
CA LEU A 37 -7.23 1.66 4.04
C LEU A 37 -8.34 0.64 4.31
N GLY A 38 -8.87 -0.01 3.28
CA GLY A 38 -9.90 -1.04 3.41
C GLY A 38 -9.46 -2.20 4.31
N GLN A 39 -8.23 -2.72 4.11
CA GLN A 39 -7.67 -3.75 5.00
C GLN A 39 -7.51 -3.29 6.46
N PHE A 40 -7.13 -2.03 6.67
CA PHE A 40 -7.01 -1.45 8.00
C PHE A 40 -8.38 -1.35 8.67
N LEU A 41 -9.37 -0.81 7.97
CA LEU A 41 -10.76 -0.72 8.45
C LEU A 41 -11.32 -2.11 8.79
N GLN A 42 -11.14 -3.10 7.91
CA GLN A 42 -11.56 -4.48 8.18
C GLN A 42 -10.90 -5.07 9.44
N LYS A 43 -9.62 -4.76 9.70
CA LYS A 43 -8.94 -5.17 10.94
C LYS A 43 -9.54 -4.49 12.17
N CYS A 44 -9.87 -3.20 12.09
CA CYS A 44 -10.51 -2.47 13.17
C CYS A 44 -11.91 -3.03 13.46
N LEU A 45 -12.74 -3.24 12.43
CA LEU A 45 -14.07 -3.83 12.54
C LEU A 45 -14.02 -5.22 13.18
N LYS A 46 -13.10 -6.08 12.74
CA LYS A 46 -12.94 -7.43 13.29
C LYS A 46 -12.58 -7.42 14.78
N ARG A 47 -11.75 -6.47 15.24
CA ARG A 47 -11.39 -6.35 16.67
C ARG A 47 -12.56 -5.91 17.54
N ARG A 48 -13.51 -5.20 16.95
CA ARG A 48 -14.70 -4.66 17.64
C ARG A 48 -15.95 -5.52 17.42
N GLU A 49 -15.81 -6.66 16.72
CA GLU A 49 -16.92 -7.54 16.34
C GLU A 49 -18.04 -6.82 15.57
N ILE A 50 -17.71 -5.75 14.84
CA ILE A 50 -18.65 -4.98 14.03
C ILE A 50 -18.80 -5.67 12.67
N SER A 51 -20.04 -5.93 12.28
CA SER A 51 -20.35 -6.48 10.96
C SER A 51 -20.26 -5.40 9.87
N ARG A 52 -20.03 -5.81 8.62
CA ARG A 52 -20.03 -4.90 7.46
C ARG A 52 -21.35 -4.12 7.33
N VAL A 53 -22.47 -4.77 7.64
CA VAL A 53 -23.81 -4.16 7.64
C VAL A 53 -23.94 -3.11 8.75
N ALA A 54 -23.47 -3.41 9.96
CA ALA A 54 -23.50 -2.45 11.07
C ALA A 54 -22.58 -1.24 10.80
N PHE A 55 -21.45 -1.47 10.12
CA PHE A 55 -20.57 -0.41 9.66
C PHE A 55 -21.23 0.51 8.62
N ALA A 56 -21.89 -0.06 7.60
CA ALA A 56 -22.65 0.72 6.63
C ALA A 56 -23.76 1.56 7.31
N GLN A 57 -24.48 0.96 8.25
CA GLN A 57 -25.51 1.64 9.04
C GLN A 57 -24.95 2.76 9.91
N SER A 58 -23.76 2.59 10.49
CA SER A 58 -23.13 3.62 11.34
C SER A 58 -22.74 4.88 10.57
N LEU A 59 -22.56 4.75 9.26
CA LEU A 59 -22.17 5.83 8.36
C LEU A 59 -23.35 6.33 7.51
N ASP A 60 -24.57 5.85 7.75
CA ASP A 60 -25.77 6.15 6.94
C ASP A 60 -25.52 6.00 5.42
N MET A 61 -24.78 4.96 5.04
CA MET A 61 -24.40 4.71 3.64
C MET A 61 -24.92 3.38 3.12
N GLU A 62 -24.99 3.25 1.80
CA GLU A 62 -25.35 2.00 1.14
C GLU A 62 -24.31 0.91 1.43
N THR A 63 -24.78 -0.32 1.65
CA THR A 63 -23.92 -1.48 1.93
C THR A 63 -22.90 -1.71 0.81
N GLU A 64 -23.29 -1.47 -0.45
CA GLU A 64 -22.40 -1.62 -1.61
C GLU A 64 -21.23 -0.63 -1.56
N LEU A 65 -21.48 0.60 -1.15
CA LEU A 65 -20.44 1.62 -0.97
C LEU A 65 -19.53 1.29 0.21
N ALA A 66 -20.12 0.84 1.33
CA ALA A 66 -19.35 0.38 2.48
C ALA A 66 -18.44 -0.80 2.12
N ASP A 67 -18.96 -1.78 1.36
CA ASP A 67 -18.17 -2.90 0.85
C ASP A 67 -17.06 -2.42 -0.10
N ALA A 68 -17.35 -1.45 -0.97
CA ALA A 68 -16.36 -0.87 -1.87
C ALA A 68 -15.19 -0.20 -1.12
N ILE A 69 -15.48 0.50 -0.01
CA ILE A 69 -14.48 1.10 0.89
C ILE A 69 -13.67 0.01 1.59
N LEU A 70 -14.34 -1.01 2.15
CA LEU A 70 -13.69 -2.08 2.89
C LEU A 70 -12.81 -2.95 2.01
N ASP A 71 -13.25 -3.26 0.79
CA ASP A 71 -12.48 -4.04 -0.18
C ASP A 71 -11.43 -3.17 -0.90
N GLY A 72 -11.47 -1.84 -0.68
CA GLY A 72 -10.50 -0.88 -1.17
C GLY A 72 -10.52 -0.72 -2.68
N VAL A 73 -11.70 -0.83 -3.27
CA VAL A 73 -11.97 -0.60 -4.69
C VAL A 73 -12.46 0.82 -4.97
N LEU A 74 -12.75 1.60 -3.92
CA LEU A 74 -13.10 3.01 -4.04
C LEU A 74 -11.90 3.81 -4.58
N PRO A 75 -12.07 4.64 -5.62
CA PRO A 75 -10.98 5.47 -6.13
C PRO A 75 -10.61 6.58 -5.13
N ASP A 76 -9.32 6.95 -5.09
CA ASP A 76 -8.81 8.04 -4.25
C ASP A 76 -9.56 9.37 -4.43
N SER A 77 -10.11 9.62 -5.62
CA SER A 77 -10.89 10.83 -5.91
C SER A 77 -12.18 10.92 -5.10
N GLU A 78 -12.70 9.81 -4.58
CA GLU A 78 -13.89 9.75 -3.74
C GLU A 78 -13.56 9.70 -2.24
N LEU A 79 -12.27 9.54 -1.89
CA LEU A 79 -11.79 9.58 -0.51
C LEU A 79 -11.51 11.03 -0.09
N HIS A 80 -12.56 11.73 0.32
CA HIS A 80 -12.46 13.10 0.84
C HIS A 80 -12.18 13.13 2.34
N ALA A 81 -11.68 14.26 2.84
CA ALA A 81 -11.31 14.43 4.25
C ALA A 81 -12.47 14.19 5.22
N ASP A 82 -13.69 14.56 4.82
CA ASP A 82 -14.90 14.37 5.61
C ASP A 82 -15.24 12.89 5.74
N LEU A 83 -15.25 12.15 4.63
CA LEU A 83 -15.43 10.70 4.62
C LEU A 83 -14.36 9.99 5.47
N LEU A 84 -13.10 10.42 5.38
CA LEU A 84 -12.03 9.84 6.19
C LEU A 84 -12.21 10.10 7.70
N HIS A 85 -12.81 11.23 8.09
CA HIS A 85 -13.20 11.50 9.49
C HIS A 85 -14.34 10.58 9.92
N GLU A 86 -15.40 10.48 9.13
CA GLU A 86 -16.54 9.60 9.41
C GLU A 86 -16.10 8.14 9.56
N LEU A 87 -15.23 7.67 8.64
CA LEU A 87 -14.65 6.34 8.72
C LEU A 87 -13.84 6.13 10.00
N ALA A 88 -13.05 7.13 10.41
CA ALA A 88 -12.24 7.08 11.63
C ALA A 88 -13.14 6.96 12.88
N GLU A 89 -14.23 7.72 12.93
CA GLU A 89 -15.21 7.68 14.01
C GLU A 89 -15.96 6.33 14.04
N ALA A 90 -16.42 5.85 12.89
CA ALA A 90 -17.14 4.58 12.78
C ALA A 90 -16.32 3.39 13.28
N VAL A 91 -15.01 3.38 13.01
CA VAL A 91 -14.11 2.34 13.52
C VAL A 91 -13.43 2.68 14.85
N ASP A 92 -13.75 3.84 15.45
CA ASP A 92 -13.17 4.34 16.71
C ASP A 92 -11.64 4.31 16.69
N CYS A 93 -11.07 4.96 15.67
CA CYS A 93 -9.65 5.10 15.49
C CYS A 93 -9.25 6.56 15.28
N GLU A 94 -8.00 6.88 15.58
CA GLU A 94 -7.45 8.22 15.32
C GLU A 94 -7.39 8.48 13.81
N TYR A 95 -7.90 9.65 13.39
CA TYR A 95 -7.85 10.11 12.00
C TYR A 95 -6.45 10.03 11.40
N ASP A 96 -5.42 10.43 12.14
CA ASP A 96 -4.03 10.38 11.68
C ASP A 96 -3.55 8.95 11.36
N ARG A 97 -4.00 7.95 12.12
CA ARG A 97 -3.68 6.54 11.85
C ARG A 97 -4.36 6.06 10.58
N LEU A 98 -5.60 6.49 10.37
CA LEU A 98 -6.35 6.16 9.16
C LEU A 98 -5.71 6.78 7.92
N VAL A 99 -5.29 8.05 8.00
CA VAL A 99 -4.55 8.74 6.94
C VAL A 99 -3.19 8.10 6.68
N GLN A 100 -2.48 7.62 7.71
CA GLN A 100 -1.24 6.86 7.54
C GLN A 100 -1.47 5.54 6.81
N ALA A 101 -2.57 4.82 7.11
CA ALA A 101 -2.93 3.60 6.41
C ALA A 101 -3.19 3.86 4.91
N LEU A 102 -3.86 4.97 4.58
CA LEU A 102 -4.08 5.42 3.21
C LEU A 102 -2.77 5.80 2.49
N LYS A 103 -1.84 6.48 3.18
CA LYS A 103 -0.57 6.97 2.59
C LYS A 103 0.55 5.94 2.56
N SER A 104 0.33 4.73 3.08
CA SER A 104 1.34 3.68 3.11
C SER A 104 1.68 3.21 1.68
N ASN A 105 2.56 3.93 1.00
CA ASN A 105 3.08 3.53 -0.30
C ASN A 105 3.86 2.23 -0.12
N VAL A 106 3.32 1.11 -0.61
CA VAL A 106 4.13 -0.09 -0.82
C VAL A 106 4.81 0.08 -2.17
N GLU A 107 6.11 0.36 -2.15
CA GLU A 107 6.95 0.24 -3.34
C GLU A 107 7.01 -1.23 -3.75
N THR A 108 6.11 -1.65 -4.64
CA THR A 108 6.15 -3.01 -5.18
C THR A 108 7.08 -3.05 -6.40
N PRO A 109 8.11 -3.89 -6.42
CA PRO A 109 8.85 -4.14 -7.65
C PRO A 109 7.90 -4.73 -8.70
N VAL A 110 7.98 -4.23 -9.94
CA VAL A 110 7.08 -4.60 -11.06
C VAL A 110 7.15 -6.08 -11.44
N ASN A 111 8.15 -6.80 -10.95
CA ASN A 111 8.31 -8.21 -11.20
C ASN A 111 7.88 -8.96 -9.95
N GLY A 112 6.81 -9.76 -10.06
CA GLY A 112 6.18 -10.56 -9.00
C GLY A 112 7.06 -11.68 -8.43
N TRP A 113 8.27 -11.34 -8.01
CA TRP A 113 9.14 -12.16 -7.20
C TRP A 113 9.27 -11.42 -5.88
N ALA A 114 8.48 -11.86 -4.90
CA ALA A 114 8.71 -11.52 -3.52
C ALA A 114 10.16 -11.87 -3.17
N SER A 115 11.03 -10.87 -3.07
CA SER A 115 12.30 -11.03 -2.36
C SER A 115 11.97 -11.12 -0.88
N ILE A 116 11.72 -12.35 -0.43
CA ILE A 116 11.93 -12.71 0.97
C ILE A 116 13.44 -12.67 1.19
N VAL A 117 13.85 -11.85 2.15
CA VAL A 117 15.22 -11.75 2.68
C VAL A 117 15.70 -13.11 3.16
#